data_AF-A0A523UUC4-F1
#
_entry.id   AF-A0A523UUC4-F1
#
_cell.length_a   1.000
_cell.length_b   1.000
_cell.length_c   1.000
_cell.angle_alpha   90.00
_cell.angle_beta   90.00
_cell.angle_gamma   90.00
#
_symmetry.space_group_name_H-M   'P 1'
#
loop_
_entity.id
_entity.type
_entity.pdbx_description
1 polymer ?
#
loop_
_entity_poly.entity_id
_entity_poly.type
_entity_poly.pdbx_seq_one_letter_code
_entity_poly.pdbx_strand_id
1 'polypeptide(L)'
;MCPGMEKSAAVVLPLALSFLLTLKVANGASIRPVVAWRYVGPDSLAGAVVAHIRPGPQKQIIQMVKDGPLVALDSRGKTIWKFDLQGTHNCVPAAFDLDGDGKDEIVFEDMTGGIFAIDDDGSRIWQNPEIHQAGDYNSAPAIADVDGDSLLEVIVTTYGGKIACLDAMTGKTEWVFSAEDREESFQGQAAISDIDADGIMEVVAFGYGWGIFVLDGRNGQVKSAFPAMEKWGEGGYATGPAVCDLTGDGLKEMVFQGYWKGLAFALRADMSTYWLYDAYDEISEIFIYASPSIGDIDGDGIVDVVCVGKNAEFLVFAPDGRMRWTMRPGERSNWSPPLVDIDADGIKEILDCATKRFFIIDGKARTQLWHYGRGRGSYLGGEYPAFWPTALVDDIDGDGKVDIYLVDYEAGVGSFIKINTPLRDRWPCYMQNNLRTGFDEPKPESCFLDCSSGPLRKGPLRISFGLNDRSKISMHITDLTGRKVYTYPRGLWEAGTHHLVLRQEGLPKPTLFFCRLVTEQETLIAKMAMIP
;
A
#
# COMPACT_ATOMS: atom_id res chain seq x y z
N MET A 1 19.71 42.26 2.31
CA MET A 1 20.98 41.66 1.84
C MET A 1 21.80 41.24 3.05
N CYS A 2 21.87 39.92 3.29
CA CYS A 2 22.95 39.26 4.01
C CYS A 2 23.19 37.94 3.25
N PRO A 3 24.42 37.66 2.78
CA PRO A 3 24.70 36.60 1.82
C PRO A 3 25.15 35.29 2.48
N GLY A 4 24.86 34.18 1.81
CA GLY A 4 25.69 32.97 1.81
C GLY A 4 25.50 32.00 2.98
N MET A 5 24.58 31.05 2.83
CA MET A 5 24.77 29.70 3.36
C MET A 5 25.00 28.76 2.18
N GLU A 6 26.19 28.17 2.13
CA GLU A 6 26.56 27.13 1.19
C GLU A 6 25.69 25.89 1.39
N LYS A 7 25.29 25.28 0.27
CA LYS A 7 24.48 24.06 0.20
C LYS A 7 25.17 22.92 0.97
N SER A 8 24.49 22.39 1.98
CA SER A 8 25.00 21.31 2.84
C SER A 8 24.85 19.95 2.14
N ALA A 9 25.92 19.14 2.15
CA ALA A 9 25.88 17.75 1.69
C ALA A 9 25.08 16.88 2.66
N ALA A 10 24.37 15.86 2.13
CA ALA A 10 23.64 14.88 2.94
C ALA A 10 24.62 14.12 3.86
N VAL A 11 24.32 14.05 5.17
CA VAL A 11 25.15 13.37 6.17
C VAL A 11 24.38 12.17 6.74
N VAL A 12 24.91 10.97 6.56
CA VAL A 12 24.46 9.77 7.27
C VAL A 12 25.14 9.76 8.64
N LEU A 13 24.35 9.88 9.71
CA LEU A 13 24.87 9.83 11.09
C LEU A 13 24.72 8.40 11.65
N PRO A 14 25.81 7.61 11.78
CA PRO A 14 25.76 6.38 12.57
C PRO A 14 25.60 6.75 14.05
N LEU A 15 24.54 6.29 14.69
CA LEU A 15 24.31 6.56 16.11
C LEU A 15 25.04 5.55 16.99
N ALA A 16 26.05 6.03 17.71
CA ALA A 16 26.55 5.42 18.92
C ALA A 16 25.84 6.03 20.13
N LEU A 17 24.66 5.49 20.48
CA LEU A 17 24.08 5.36 21.83
C LEU A 17 22.61 4.92 21.68
N SER A 18 22.35 3.62 21.69
CA SER A 18 21.00 3.05 21.73
C SER A 18 20.56 2.89 23.19
N PHE A 19 19.52 3.63 23.59
CA PHE A 19 18.78 3.32 24.82
C PHE A 19 17.92 2.07 24.54
N LEU A 20 18.32 0.94 25.14
CA LEU A 20 17.57 -0.32 25.10
C LEU A 20 16.36 -0.22 26.05
N LEU A 21 15.16 0.04 25.52
CA LEU A 21 13.93 -0.30 26.23
C LEU A 21 13.48 -1.70 25.78
N THR A 22 13.45 -2.64 26.71
CA THR A 22 12.81 -3.95 26.52
C THR A 22 11.40 -3.86 27.08
N LEU A 23 10.38 -3.99 26.23
CA LEU A 23 8.99 -4.08 26.67
C LEU A 23 8.56 -5.55 26.65
N LYS A 24 8.04 -6.03 27.78
CA LYS A 24 7.37 -7.34 27.88
C LYS A 24 5.90 -7.15 27.51
N VAL A 25 5.44 -7.84 26.47
CA VAL A 25 4.01 -7.99 26.15
C VAL A 25 3.44 -9.14 26.99
N ALA A 26 2.13 -9.11 27.26
CA ALA A 26 1.41 -10.05 28.12
C ALA A 26 1.48 -11.53 27.66
N ASN A 27 1.97 -11.83 26.46
CA ASN A 27 2.09 -13.18 25.90
C ASN A 27 3.53 -13.64 25.62
N GLY A 28 4.56 -12.89 26.05
CA GLY A 28 5.96 -13.34 25.96
C GLY A 28 6.68 -13.08 24.64
N ALA A 29 6.00 -12.65 23.58
CA ALA A 29 6.64 -11.98 22.45
C ALA A 29 7.05 -10.57 22.91
N SER A 30 8.28 -10.15 22.59
CA SER A 30 8.73 -8.77 22.83
C SER A 30 9.18 -8.21 21.49
N ILE A 31 8.45 -7.27 20.91
CA ILE A 31 8.99 -6.50 19.79
C ILE A 31 10.16 -5.65 20.31
N ARG A 32 11.25 -5.62 19.55
CA ARG A 32 12.42 -4.82 19.86
C ARG A 32 12.77 -3.92 18.68
N PRO A 33 12.00 -2.84 18.46
CA PRO A 33 12.31 -1.91 17.40
C PRO A 33 13.64 -1.20 17.66
N VAL A 34 14.52 -1.17 16.66
CA VAL A 34 15.83 -0.52 16.73
C VAL A 34 15.94 0.46 15.57
N VAL A 35 16.14 1.74 15.87
CA VAL A 35 16.51 2.72 14.84
C VAL A 35 17.91 2.36 14.34
N ALA A 36 18.00 1.86 13.11
CA ALA A 36 19.25 1.42 12.52
C ALA A 36 20.02 2.59 11.91
N TRP A 37 19.33 3.52 11.22
CA TRP A 37 19.93 4.74 10.70
C TRP A 37 18.87 5.83 10.48
N ARG A 38 19.35 7.05 10.20
CA ARG A 38 18.51 8.18 9.79
C ARG A 38 19.05 8.85 8.53
N TYR A 39 18.14 9.17 7.62
CA TYR A 39 18.38 10.07 6.51
C TYR A 39 18.01 11.49 6.94
N VAL A 40 18.88 12.46 6.66
CA VAL A 40 18.61 13.88 6.91
C VAL A 40 18.58 14.56 5.54
N GLY A 41 17.38 14.99 5.16
CA GLY A 41 17.13 15.74 3.94
C GLY A 41 17.69 17.16 4.01
N PRO A 42 17.91 17.81 2.86
CA PRO A 42 18.29 19.22 2.81
C PRO A 42 17.14 20.17 3.19
N ASP A 43 15.90 19.67 3.20
CA ASP A 43 14.68 20.37 3.60
C ASP A 43 13.68 19.33 4.16
N SER A 44 12.44 19.76 4.37
CA SER A 44 11.30 18.96 4.80
C SER A 44 11.12 17.75 3.89
N LEU A 45 10.82 16.59 4.46
CA LEU A 45 10.59 15.37 3.68
C LEU A 45 9.09 15.20 3.42
N ALA A 46 8.72 14.89 2.18
CA ALA A 46 7.34 14.60 1.80
C ALA A 46 7.14 13.08 1.67
N GLY A 47 6.25 12.64 0.78
CA GLY A 47 5.94 11.23 0.61
C GLY A 47 7.13 10.36 0.25
N ALA A 48 7.08 9.10 0.66
CA ALA A 48 8.08 8.10 0.32
C ALA A 48 7.40 6.79 -0.07
N VAL A 49 8.09 5.96 -0.87
CA VAL A 49 7.63 4.61 -1.21
C VAL A 49 8.80 3.63 -1.13
N VAL A 50 8.49 2.36 -0.87
CA VAL A 50 9.46 1.27 -0.97
C VAL A 50 9.40 0.72 -2.40
N ALA A 51 10.54 0.58 -3.05
CA ALA A 51 10.66 0.14 -4.44
C ALA A 51 11.77 -0.89 -4.62
N HIS A 52 11.58 -1.83 -5.53
CA HIS A 52 12.58 -2.80 -5.98
C HIS A 52 13.30 -2.26 -7.22
N ILE A 53 14.27 -1.37 -7.05
CA ILE A 53 14.98 -0.75 -8.20
C ILE A 53 16.32 -1.43 -8.51
N ARG A 54 16.64 -2.54 -7.85
CA ARG A 54 17.91 -3.26 -8.01
C ARG A 54 17.72 -4.77 -7.83
N PRO A 55 18.49 -5.59 -8.55
CA PRO A 55 18.45 -7.04 -8.37
C PRO A 55 18.78 -7.48 -6.93
N GLY A 56 18.04 -8.45 -6.43
CA GLY A 56 18.26 -9.06 -5.12
C GLY A 56 17.06 -8.92 -4.18
N PRO A 57 17.19 -9.34 -2.91
CA PRO A 57 16.09 -9.26 -1.95
C PRO A 57 15.93 -7.87 -1.31
N GLN A 58 16.92 -6.98 -1.47
CA GLN A 58 16.91 -5.66 -0.81
C GLN A 58 16.07 -4.67 -1.61
N LYS A 59 15.14 -4.01 -0.94
CA LYS A 59 14.36 -2.91 -1.49
C LYS A 59 15.00 -1.57 -1.16
N GLN A 60 14.54 -0.53 -1.83
CA GLN A 60 15.06 0.83 -1.71
C GLN A 60 13.93 1.75 -1.27
N ILE A 61 14.32 2.88 -0.69
CA ILE A 61 13.37 3.91 -0.27
C ILE A 61 13.49 5.07 -1.26
N ILE A 62 12.38 5.40 -1.90
CA ILE A 62 12.27 6.55 -2.79
C ILE A 62 11.62 7.67 -1.98
N GLN A 63 12.41 8.67 -1.63
CA GLN A 63 12.02 9.75 -0.74
C GLN A 63 11.86 11.05 -1.52
N MET A 64 10.69 11.65 -1.45
CA MET A 64 10.48 13.01 -1.95
C MET A 64 10.96 14.04 -0.91
N VAL A 65 11.68 15.06 -1.37
CA VAL A 65 12.10 16.19 -0.55
C VAL A 65 11.33 17.44 -1.00
N LYS A 66 10.69 18.13 -0.06
CA LYS A 66 10.01 19.39 -0.32
C LYS A 66 11.00 20.43 -0.85
N ASP A 67 10.66 21.10 -1.95
CA ASP A 67 11.53 22.09 -2.61
C ASP A 67 12.92 21.53 -3.02
N GLY A 68 13.04 20.21 -3.09
CA GLY A 68 14.28 19.49 -3.34
C GLY A 68 14.09 18.34 -4.32
N PRO A 69 15.11 17.47 -4.47
CA PRO A 69 15.03 16.35 -5.39
C PRO A 69 14.22 15.18 -4.82
N LEU A 70 13.74 14.32 -5.71
CA LEU A 70 13.40 12.94 -5.38
C LEU A 70 14.71 12.15 -5.19
N VAL A 71 14.80 11.33 -4.15
CA VAL A 71 16.05 10.64 -3.77
C VAL A 71 15.79 9.16 -3.57
N ALA A 72 16.54 8.31 -4.26
CA ALA A 72 16.60 6.89 -3.95
C ALA A 72 17.68 6.59 -2.90
N LEU A 73 17.32 5.84 -1.87
CA LEU A 73 18.19 5.42 -0.77
C LEU A 73 18.30 3.89 -0.76
N ASP A 74 19.52 3.36 -0.54
CA ASP A 74 19.70 1.94 -0.23
C ASP A 74 19.22 1.62 1.20
N SER A 75 19.15 0.34 1.55
CA SER A 75 18.74 -0.15 2.88
C SER A 75 19.66 0.30 4.04
N ARG A 76 20.74 1.04 3.75
CA ARG A 76 21.66 1.64 4.72
C ARG A 76 21.59 3.17 4.72
N GLY A 77 20.62 3.76 4.03
CA GLY A 77 20.41 5.20 3.93
C GLY A 77 21.38 5.92 3.00
N LYS A 78 22.14 5.20 2.16
CA LYS A 78 23.04 5.82 1.18
C LYS A 78 22.26 6.19 -0.07
N THR A 79 22.40 7.44 -0.52
CA THR A 79 21.85 7.87 -1.81
C THR A 79 22.40 7.07 -2.98
N ILE A 80 21.49 6.57 -3.81
CA ILE A 80 21.75 5.86 -5.06
C ILE A 80 21.76 6.86 -6.22
N TRP A 81 20.64 7.54 -6.42
CA TRP A 81 20.47 8.59 -7.43
C TRP A 81 19.59 9.71 -6.88
N LYS A 82 19.53 10.81 -7.63
CA LYS A 82 18.64 11.95 -7.38
C LYS A 82 18.00 12.38 -8.68
N PHE A 83 16.74 12.78 -8.60
CA PHE A 83 16.01 13.39 -9.70
C PHE A 83 15.57 14.80 -9.29
N ASP A 84 15.99 15.80 -10.05
CA ASP A 84 15.66 17.20 -9.76
C ASP A 84 14.20 17.48 -10.19
N LEU A 85 13.37 17.85 -9.21
CA LEU A 85 11.98 18.20 -9.42
C LEU A 85 11.85 19.66 -9.88
N GLN A 86 10.77 19.99 -10.58
CA GLN A 86 10.55 21.32 -11.15
C GLN A 86 9.74 22.25 -10.22
N GLY A 87 9.18 21.73 -9.12
CA GLY A 87 8.30 22.47 -8.22
C GLY A 87 8.52 22.19 -6.72
N THR A 88 7.57 22.63 -5.92
CA THR A 88 7.39 22.19 -4.53
C THR A 88 6.53 20.93 -4.53
N HIS A 89 6.69 20.01 -3.57
CA HIS A 89 5.99 18.72 -3.62
C HIS A 89 5.51 18.25 -2.25
N ASN A 90 4.24 17.83 -2.18
CA ASN A 90 3.64 17.15 -1.02
C ASN A 90 3.00 15.80 -1.40
N CYS A 91 3.31 15.25 -2.58
CA CYS A 91 2.75 13.98 -3.04
C CYS A 91 3.51 12.76 -2.49
N VAL A 92 2.94 11.58 -2.69
CA VAL A 92 3.61 10.30 -2.46
C VAL A 92 3.90 9.66 -3.83
N PRO A 93 5.15 9.27 -4.12
CA PRO A 93 5.46 8.55 -5.34
C PRO A 93 4.86 7.15 -5.33
N ALA A 94 4.68 6.63 -6.53
CA ALA A 94 4.20 5.30 -6.86
C ALA A 94 5.36 4.46 -7.40
N ALA A 95 5.50 3.20 -7.00
CA ALA A 95 6.54 2.28 -7.50
C ALA A 95 5.96 0.96 -8.00
N PHE A 96 6.23 0.58 -9.25
CA PHE A 96 5.76 -0.68 -9.83
C PHE A 96 6.61 -1.07 -11.05
N ASP A 97 6.79 -2.37 -11.30
CA ASP A 97 7.41 -2.91 -12.51
C ASP A 97 6.47 -2.74 -13.72
N LEU A 98 6.67 -1.64 -14.45
CA LEU A 98 5.78 -1.22 -15.54
C LEU A 98 6.10 -1.97 -16.84
N ASP A 99 7.36 -2.35 -17.05
CA ASP A 99 7.83 -2.98 -18.28
C ASP A 99 8.04 -4.50 -18.19
N GLY A 100 7.96 -5.06 -16.98
CA GLY A 100 8.06 -6.49 -16.69
C GLY A 100 9.51 -7.00 -16.58
N ASP A 101 10.51 -6.12 -16.38
CA ASP A 101 11.91 -6.51 -16.24
C ASP A 101 12.28 -7.03 -14.85
N GLY A 102 11.36 -6.90 -13.88
CA GLY A 102 11.54 -7.31 -12.49
C GLY A 102 12.15 -6.24 -11.59
N LYS A 103 12.16 -4.98 -12.02
CA LYS A 103 12.44 -3.79 -11.20
C LYS A 103 11.29 -2.81 -11.32
N ASP A 104 11.15 -1.97 -10.30
CA ASP A 104 10.10 -0.96 -10.25
C ASP A 104 10.53 0.35 -10.90
N GLU A 105 9.70 0.88 -11.80
CA GLU A 105 9.72 2.28 -12.21
C GLU A 105 8.98 3.13 -11.17
N ILE A 106 9.30 4.43 -11.14
CA ILE A 106 8.71 5.37 -10.20
C ILE A 106 7.83 6.38 -10.95
N VAL A 107 6.56 6.44 -10.57
CA VAL A 107 5.59 7.40 -11.09
C VAL A 107 5.25 8.44 -10.01
N PHE A 108 5.21 9.72 -10.36
CA PHE A 108 4.88 10.76 -9.38
C PHE A 108 4.35 12.02 -10.04
N GLU A 109 3.67 12.83 -9.22
CA GLU A 109 3.17 14.15 -9.62
C GLU A 109 4.15 15.26 -9.22
N ASP A 110 4.41 16.16 -10.17
CA ASP A 110 5.18 17.38 -10.00
C ASP A 110 4.26 18.61 -10.15
N MET A 111 4.20 19.47 -9.12
CA MET A 111 3.35 20.66 -9.06
C MET A 111 3.55 21.65 -10.22
N THR A 112 4.67 21.61 -10.96
CA THR A 112 4.89 22.48 -12.13
C THR A 112 5.14 21.68 -13.41
N GLY A 113 5.68 20.47 -13.29
CA GLY A 113 6.05 19.63 -14.42
C GLY A 113 4.95 18.68 -14.93
N GLY A 114 3.87 18.46 -14.18
CA GLY A 114 2.85 17.46 -14.52
C GLY A 114 3.17 16.09 -13.94
N ILE A 115 2.87 15.00 -14.64
CA ILE A 115 3.09 13.63 -14.15
C ILE A 115 4.34 13.07 -14.81
N PHE A 116 5.17 12.37 -14.05
CA PHE A 116 6.43 11.78 -14.50
C PHE A 116 6.43 10.28 -14.25
N ALA A 117 7.10 9.56 -15.15
CA ALA A 117 7.69 8.27 -14.83
C ALA A 117 9.21 8.32 -15.03
N ILE A 118 9.92 7.70 -14.10
CA ILE A 118 11.36 7.53 -14.14
C ILE A 118 11.72 6.05 -13.94
N ASP A 119 12.84 5.67 -14.52
CA ASP A 119 13.39 4.31 -14.52
C ASP A 119 14.11 3.98 -13.18
N ASP A 120 14.50 2.72 -12.99
CA ASP A 120 15.20 2.20 -11.81
C ASP A 120 16.54 2.93 -11.53
N ASP A 121 17.13 3.52 -12.57
CA ASP A 121 18.36 4.31 -12.52
C ASP A 121 18.14 5.81 -12.28
N GLY A 122 16.89 6.25 -12.19
CA GLY A 122 16.48 7.64 -12.01
C GLY A 122 16.44 8.47 -13.29
N SER A 123 16.59 7.85 -14.47
CA SER A 123 16.41 8.52 -15.76
C SER A 123 14.92 8.69 -16.09
N ARG A 124 14.57 9.75 -16.80
CA ARG A 124 13.16 10.01 -17.16
C ARG A 124 12.73 9.13 -18.33
N ILE A 125 11.64 8.40 -18.14
CA ILE A 125 10.96 7.64 -19.19
C ILE A 125 10.06 8.60 -19.97
N TRP A 126 9.08 9.22 -19.29
CA TRP A 126 8.14 10.15 -19.89
C TRP A 126 7.72 11.26 -18.92
N GLN A 127 7.05 12.26 -19.48
CA GLN A 127 6.42 13.37 -18.75
C GLN A 127 5.11 13.72 -19.45
N ASN A 128 4.00 13.73 -18.72
CA ASN A 128 2.70 14.21 -19.19
C ASN A 128 2.38 15.58 -18.55
N PRO A 129 2.49 16.68 -19.32
CA PRO A 129 2.15 18.02 -18.83
C PRO A 129 0.66 18.39 -19.05
N GLU A 130 -0.13 17.56 -19.73
CA GLU A 130 -1.47 17.92 -20.23
C GLU A 130 -2.57 17.82 -19.18
N ILE A 131 -2.43 16.89 -18.23
CA ILE A 131 -3.39 16.67 -17.14
C ILE A 131 -3.25 17.74 -16.03
N HIS A 132 -2.22 18.57 -16.12
CA HIS A 132 -1.86 19.56 -15.12
C HIS A 132 -2.73 20.83 -15.14
N GLN A 133 -3.09 21.29 -13.96
CA GLN A 133 -3.41 22.71 -13.66
C GLN A 133 -2.60 23.17 -12.44
N ALA A 134 -1.99 24.35 -12.47
CA ALA A 134 -1.21 24.83 -11.31
C ALA A 134 -2.06 24.87 -10.02
N GLY A 135 -1.62 24.19 -8.96
CA GLY A 135 -2.33 24.06 -7.68
C GLY A 135 -1.66 23.03 -6.75
N ASP A 136 -2.02 23.02 -5.47
CA ASP A 136 -1.51 22.05 -4.49
C ASP A 136 -1.97 20.64 -4.89
N TYR A 137 -1.05 19.69 -5.06
CA TYR A 137 -1.35 18.28 -5.35
C TYR A 137 -0.91 17.42 -4.17
N ASN A 138 -1.75 16.46 -3.77
CA ASN A 138 -1.48 15.60 -2.61
C ASN A 138 -1.86 14.12 -2.86
N SER A 139 -2.17 13.73 -4.09
CA SER A 139 -2.63 12.36 -4.38
C SER A 139 -1.48 11.49 -4.88
N ALA A 140 -1.40 10.26 -4.39
CA ALA A 140 -0.52 9.26 -4.97
C ALA A 140 -1.14 8.73 -6.27
N PRO A 141 -0.36 8.51 -7.34
CA PRO A 141 -0.84 7.75 -8.49
C PRO A 141 -1.27 6.33 -8.08
N ALA A 142 -2.28 5.78 -8.74
CA ALA A 142 -2.63 4.36 -8.65
C ALA A 142 -2.27 3.67 -9.97
N ILE A 143 -1.84 2.42 -9.92
CA ILE A 143 -1.30 1.69 -11.08
C ILE A 143 -1.91 0.29 -11.10
N ALA A 144 -2.57 -0.04 -12.20
CA ALA A 144 -3.16 -1.36 -12.44
C ALA A 144 -3.52 -1.49 -13.93
N ASP A 145 -3.73 -2.73 -14.37
CA ASP A 145 -4.44 -3.04 -15.61
C ASP A 145 -5.92 -2.74 -15.38
N VAL A 146 -6.40 -1.60 -15.89
CA VAL A 146 -7.75 -1.11 -15.62
C VAL A 146 -8.74 -1.52 -16.70
N ASP A 147 -8.26 -1.85 -17.90
CA ASP A 147 -9.08 -2.13 -19.07
C ASP A 147 -9.10 -3.62 -19.47
N GLY A 148 -8.23 -4.43 -18.86
CA GLY A 148 -8.12 -5.88 -19.02
C GLY A 148 -7.22 -6.32 -20.17
N ASP A 149 -6.40 -5.44 -20.73
CA ASP A 149 -5.54 -5.73 -21.88
C ASP A 149 -4.15 -6.32 -21.51
N SER A 150 -3.88 -6.48 -20.21
CA SER A 150 -2.60 -6.92 -19.63
C SER A 150 -1.44 -5.93 -19.72
N LEU A 151 -1.70 -4.69 -20.11
CA LEU A 151 -0.82 -3.53 -19.88
C LEU A 151 -1.27 -2.81 -18.61
N LEU A 152 -0.42 -1.91 -18.12
CA LEU A 152 -0.70 -1.15 -16.91
C LEU A 152 -1.01 0.28 -17.26
N GLU A 153 -1.96 0.83 -16.52
CA GLU A 153 -2.33 2.24 -16.59
C GLU A 153 -2.01 2.95 -15.28
N VAL A 154 -1.79 4.25 -15.38
CA VAL A 154 -1.62 5.18 -14.27
C VAL A 154 -2.88 6.00 -14.13
N ILE A 155 -3.53 5.88 -12.97
CA ILE A 155 -4.66 6.70 -12.57
C ILE A 155 -4.18 7.82 -11.65
N VAL A 156 -4.54 9.05 -12.00
CA VAL A 156 -4.24 10.26 -11.22
C VAL A 156 -5.50 11.05 -10.94
N THR A 157 -5.53 11.67 -9.76
CA THR A 157 -6.61 12.57 -9.32
C THR A 157 -6.05 13.97 -9.12
N THR A 158 -6.69 14.96 -9.72
CA THR A 158 -6.19 16.33 -9.74
C THR A 158 -7.07 17.28 -8.97
N TYR A 159 -6.46 18.33 -8.41
CA TYR A 159 -7.20 19.41 -7.79
C TYR A 159 -8.06 20.20 -8.77
N GLY A 160 -7.71 20.18 -10.07
CA GLY A 160 -8.48 20.81 -11.16
C GLY A 160 -9.72 20.02 -11.59
N GLY A 161 -10.21 19.10 -10.76
CA GLY A 161 -11.46 18.39 -11.01
C GLY A 161 -11.38 17.32 -12.08
N LYS A 162 -10.19 16.78 -12.34
CA LYS A 162 -9.97 15.69 -13.29
C LYS A 162 -9.50 14.42 -12.64
N ILE A 163 -9.94 13.30 -13.20
CA ILE A 163 -9.36 11.98 -13.05
C ILE A 163 -8.85 11.58 -14.43
N ALA A 164 -7.59 11.19 -14.55
CA ALA A 164 -7.02 10.78 -15.82
C ALA A 164 -6.44 9.38 -15.74
N CYS A 165 -6.54 8.67 -16.86
CA CYS A 165 -5.88 7.41 -17.11
C CYS A 165 -4.82 7.62 -18.17
N LEU A 166 -3.60 7.22 -17.85
CA LEU A 166 -2.44 7.29 -18.72
C LEU A 166 -1.90 5.89 -18.95
N ASP A 167 -1.52 5.57 -20.18
CA ASP A 167 -0.69 4.39 -20.46
C ASP A 167 0.61 4.50 -19.63
N ALA A 168 0.91 3.48 -18.81
CA ALA A 168 2.00 3.58 -17.84
C ALA A 168 3.39 3.61 -18.48
N MET A 169 3.54 3.10 -19.71
CA MET A 169 4.83 3.02 -20.42
C MET A 169 5.14 4.26 -21.24
N THR A 170 4.12 4.99 -21.69
CA THR A 170 4.26 6.13 -22.59
C THR A 170 3.82 7.44 -21.97
N GLY A 171 3.05 7.38 -20.88
CA GLY A 171 2.42 8.53 -20.24
C GLY A 171 1.32 9.14 -21.10
N LYS A 172 0.90 8.49 -22.19
CA LYS A 172 -0.12 9.02 -23.09
C LYS A 172 -1.49 8.93 -22.41
N THR A 173 -2.21 10.04 -22.43
CA THR A 173 -3.59 10.09 -21.93
C THR A 173 -4.50 9.19 -22.78
N GLU A 174 -5.18 8.26 -22.11
CA GLU A 174 -6.17 7.37 -22.72
C GLU A 174 -7.58 7.94 -22.58
N TRP A 175 -7.93 8.32 -21.35
CA TRP A 175 -9.17 9.03 -21.06
C TRP A 175 -8.99 10.01 -19.91
N VAL A 176 -9.89 11.00 -19.87
CA VAL A 176 -10.00 11.97 -18.80
C VAL A 176 -11.46 12.10 -18.43
N PHE A 177 -11.77 11.91 -17.16
CA PHE A 177 -13.04 12.29 -16.58
C PHE A 177 -12.90 13.66 -15.93
N SER A 178 -13.86 14.54 -16.18
CA SER A 178 -13.95 15.86 -15.56
C SER A 178 -15.39 16.14 -15.18
N ALA A 179 -15.60 16.53 -13.92
CA ALA A 179 -16.92 16.95 -13.45
C ALA A 179 -17.15 18.44 -13.79
N GLU A 180 -17.09 18.78 -15.08
CA GLU A 180 -16.99 20.16 -15.61
C GLU A 180 -18.07 21.13 -15.10
N ASP A 181 -19.23 20.63 -14.68
CA ASP A 181 -20.36 21.44 -14.21
C ASP A 181 -20.35 21.75 -12.70
N ARG A 182 -19.33 21.31 -11.94
CA ARG A 182 -19.41 21.29 -10.47
C ARG A 182 -18.25 21.91 -9.70
N GLU A 183 -17.29 22.53 -10.39
CA GLU A 183 -16.09 23.15 -9.76
C GLU A 183 -15.44 22.21 -8.72
N GLU A 184 -15.41 20.90 -9.03
CA GLU A 184 -14.96 19.87 -8.10
C GLU A 184 -13.44 19.78 -8.05
N SER A 185 -12.91 19.28 -6.93
CA SER A 185 -11.50 18.96 -6.75
C SER A 185 -11.38 17.51 -6.31
N PHE A 186 -10.64 16.66 -7.03
CA PHE A 186 -10.45 15.28 -6.58
C PHE A 186 -9.28 15.23 -5.59
N GLN A 187 -9.61 15.19 -4.30
CA GLN A 187 -8.64 15.21 -3.21
C GLN A 187 -8.53 13.81 -2.61
N GLY A 188 -7.38 13.17 -2.81
CA GLY A 188 -7.10 11.82 -2.36
C GLY A 188 -6.85 10.85 -3.51
N GLN A 189 -6.03 9.85 -3.24
CA GLN A 189 -5.72 8.78 -4.20
C GLN A 189 -7.02 8.07 -4.65
N ALA A 190 -7.09 7.60 -5.89
CA ALA A 190 -8.19 6.76 -6.36
C ALA A 190 -8.03 5.32 -5.88
N ALA A 191 -9.12 4.56 -5.89
CA ALA A 191 -9.09 3.11 -5.72
C ALA A 191 -9.43 2.44 -7.07
N ILE A 192 -8.67 1.44 -7.52
CA ILE A 192 -8.90 0.67 -8.75
C ILE A 192 -9.32 -0.79 -8.49
N SER A 193 -10.61 -1.13 -8.45
CA SER A 193 -11.03 -2.51 -8.16
C SER A 193 -12.20 -2.92 -9.03
N ASP A 194 -12.23 -4.19 -9.45
CA ASP A 194 -13.44 -4.85 -9.92
C ASP A 194 -14.39 -4.98 -8.72
N ILE A 195 -15.39 -4.10 -8.66
CA ILE A 195 -16.31 -3.93 -7.53
C ILE A 195 -17.60 -4.69 -7.78
N ASP A 196 -18.01 -4.82 -9.05
CA ASP A 196 -19.23 -5.52 -9.46
C ASP A 196 -18.99 -6.92 -10.04
N ALA A 197 -17.75 -7.41 -9.99
CA ALA A 197 -17.31 -8.74 -10.41
C ALA A 197 -17.55 -9.02 -11.91
N ASP A 198 -17.46 -7.99 -12.76
CA ASP A 198 -17.61 -8.10 -14.21
C ASP A 198 -16.29 -8.43 -14.94
N GLY A 199 -15.17 -8.47 -14.20
CA GLY A 199 -13.83 -8.74 -14.69
C GLY A 199 -13.09 -7.51 -15.21
N ILE A 200 -13.64 -6.32 -15.03
CA ILE A 200 -13.09 -5.04 -15.44
C ILE A 200 -12.92 -4.19 -14.19
N MET A 201 -11.84 -3.42 -14.11
CA MET A 201 -11.60 -2.62 -12.92
C MET A 201 -12.40 -1.32 -12.97
N GLU A 202 -13.00 -0.95 -11.84
CA GLU A 202 -13.54 0.38 -11.63
C GLU A 202 -12.53 1.30 -10.97
N VAL A 203 -12.55 2.57 -11.38
CA VAL A 203 -11.86 3.66 -10.68
C VAL A 203 -12.83 4.39 -9.76
N VAL A 204 -12.61 4.30 -8.45
CA VAL A 204 -13.38 4.98 -7.42
C VAL A 204 -12.62 6.18 -6.88
N ALA A 205 -13.24 7.35 -6.94
CA ALA A 205 -12.64 8.58 -6.46
C ALA A 205 -13.68 9.50 -5.81
N PHE A 206 -13.20 10.34 -4.89
CA PHE A 206 -14.01 11.34 -4.21
C PHE A 206 -13.79 12.74 -4.82
N GLY A 207 -14.88 13.35 -5.29
CA GLY A 207 -14.93 14.73 -5.77
C GLY A 207 -15.36 15.69 -4.66
N TYR A 208 -14.43 16.56 -4.26
CA TYR A 208 -14.68 17.65 -3.31
C TYR A 208 -15.80 18.55 -3.81
N GLY A 209 -16.82 18.73 -2.97
CA GLY A 209 -17.98 19.57 -3.29
C GLY A 209 -19.20 18.79 -3.77
N TRP A 210 -19.07 17.50 -4.06
CA TRP A 210 -20.22 16.69 -4.47
C TRP A 210 -20.31 15.28 -3.88
N GLY A 211 -19.34 14.41 -4.11
CA GLY A 211 -19.56 12.99 -3.80
C GLY A 211 -18.56 12.02 -4.38
N ILE A 212 -18.99 10.77 -4.53
CA ILE A 212 -18.17 9.65 -4.97
C ILE A 212 -18.54 9.31 -6.40
N PHE A 213 -17.54 9.04 -7.23
CA PHE A 213 -17.71 8.51 -8.58
C PHE A 213 -17.08 7.14 -8.68
N VAL A 214 -17.75 6.26 -9.42
CA VAL A 214 -17.24 4.97 -9.88
C VAL A 214 -17.19 5.02 -11.39
N LEU A 215 -15.99 4.97 -11.95
CA LEU A 215 -15.74 5.06 -13.38
C LEU A 215 -15.35 3.69 -13.94
N ASP A 216 -15.79 3.40 -15.16
CA ASP A 216 -15.32 2.25 -15.94
C ASP A 216 -13.85 2.43 -16.33
N GLY A 217 -12.98 1.50 -15.95
CA GLY A 217 -11.54 1.58 -16.20
C GLY A 217 -11.18 1.71 -17.68
N ARG A 218 -11.99 1.18 -18.60
CA ARG A 218 -11.68 1.20 -20.04
C ARG A 218 -11.84 2.56 -20.70
N ASN A 219 -12.68 3.43 -20.15
CA ASN A 219 -13.11 4.64 -20.86
C ASN A 219 -13.44 5.83 -19.97
N GLY A 220 -13.35 5.70 -18.65
CA GLY A 220 -13.62 6.77 -17.69
C GLY A 220 -15.09 7.19 -17.62
N GLN A 221 -16.02 6.41 -18.19
CA GLN A 221 -17.45 6.71 -18.07
C GLN A 221 -17.95 6.38 -16.66
N VAL A 222 -18.80 7.25 -16.13
CA VAL A 222 -19.45 7.05 -14.83
C VAL A 222 -20.36 5.82 -14.91
N LYS A 223 -19.99 4.71 -14.24
CA LYS A 223 -20.87 3.55 -14.01
C LYS A 223 -21.90 3.87 -12.93
N SER A 224 -21.45 4.49 -11.85
CA SER A 224 -22.32 4.91 -10.75
C SER A 224 -21.71 6.07 -9.97
N ALA A 225 -22.53 6.74 -9.16
CA ALA A 225 -22.06 7.85 -8.36
C ALA A 225 -22.97 8.06 -7.14
N PHE A 226 -22.43 8.66 -6.09
CA PHE A 226 -23.12 8.87 -4.83
C PHE A 226 -22.95 10.32 -4.35
N PRO A 227 -24.05 11.10 -4.25
CA PRO A 227 -23.99 12.52 -3.90
C PRO A 227 -23.84 12.71 -2.38
N ALA A 228 -22.67 12.36 -1.84
CA ALA A 228 -22.40 12.41 -0.41
C ALA A 228 -22.66 13.79 0.21
N MET A 229 -22.32 14.87 -0.49
CA MET A 229 -22.54 16.25 -0.04
C MET A 229 -24.02 16.63 0.01
N GLU A 230 -24.83 16.18 -0.95
CA GLU A 230 -26.28 16.43 -0.91
C GLU A 230 -26.92 15.67 0.25
N LYS A 231 -26.48 14.43 0.47
CA LYS A 231 -27.06 13.54 1.47
C LYS A 231 -26.64 13.92 2.90
N TRP A 232 -25.39 14.32 3.10
CA TRP A 232 -24.75 14.45 4.41
C TRP A 232 -24.10 15.81 4.66
N GLY A 233 -24.26 16.77 3.75
CA GLY A 233 -23.62 18.10 3.84
C GLY A 233 -22.10 17.97 3.85
N GLU A 234 -21.43 18.86 4.59
CA GLU A 234 -19.97 18.84 4.76
C GLU A 234 -19.44 17.50 5.34
N GLY A 235 -20.26 16.72 6.04
CA GLY A 235 -19.86 15.38 6.50
C GLY A 235 -19.60 14.39 5.35
N GLY A 236 -20.08 14.71 4.14
CA GLY A 236 -19.87 13.93 2.92
C GLY A 236 -18.54 14.19 2.21
N TYR A 237 -17.70 15.12 2.69
CA TYR A 237 -16.32 15.21 2.21
C TYR A 237 -15.58 13.94 2.61
N ALA A 238 -15.07 13.14 1.69
CA ALA A 238 -14.38 11.89 2.03
C ALA A 238 -12.88 11.93 1.70
N THR A 239 -12.11 11.15 2.44
CA THR A 239 -10.76 10.76 2.06
C THR A 239 -10.80 9.67 1.00
N GLY A 240 -9.62 9.24 0.59
CA GLY A 240 -9.45 8.08 -0.26
C GLY A 240 -10.19 6.81 0.20
N PRO A 241 -10.84 6.07 -0.71
CA PRO A 241 -11.55 4.84 -0.39
C PRO A 241 -10.63 3.67 -0.06
N ALA A 242 -11.13 2.75 0.77
CA ALA A 242 -10.65 1.37 0.87
C ALA A 242 -11.72 0.43 0.31
N VAL A 243 -11.33 -0.59 -0.46
CA VAL A 243 -12.27 -1.47 -1.18
C VAL A 243 -11.97 -2.94 -0.88
N CYS A 244 -12.97 -3.68 -0.40
CA CYS A 244 -12.87 -5.07 0.06
C CYS A 244 -14.23 -5.75 0.04
N ASP A 245 -14.28 -7.07 -0.15
CA ASP A 245 -15.48 -7.86 0.16
C ASP A 245 -15.65 -7.92 1.69
N LEU A 246 -16.52 -7.06 2.25
CA LEU A 246 -16.78 -7.02 3.69
C LEU A 246 -17.81 -8.08 4.09
N THR A 247 -18.62 -8.55 3.14
CA THR A 247 -19.77 -9.43 3.43
C THR A 247 -19.47 -10.91 3.19
N GLY A 248 -18.41 -11.22 2.45
CA GLY A 248 -18.06 -12.56 1.98
C GLY A 248 -18.93 -13.03 0.80
N ASP A 249 -19.58 -12.10 0.08
CA ASP A 249 -20.49 -12.43 -1.04
C ASP A 249 -19.82 -12.39 -2.41
N GLY A 250 -18.55 -12.00 -2.48
CA GLY A 250 -17.76 -11.86 -3.70
C GLY A 250 -17.94 -10.53 -4.43
N LEU A 251 -18.80 -9.64 -3.94
CA LEU A 251 -18.86 -8.24 -4.36
C LEU A 251 -18.12 -7.40 -3.33
N LYS A 252 -17.51 -6.30 -3.79
CA LYS A 252 -16.71 -5.45 -2.89
C LYS A 252 -17.53 -4.27 -2.39
N GLU A 253 -17.44 -4.02 -1.10
CA GLU A 253 -17.85 -2.78 -0.47
C GLU A 253 -16.72 -1.75 -0.54
N MET A 254 -17.12 -0.48 -0.55
CA MET A 254 -16.23 0.67 -0.52
C MET A 254 -16.40 1.39 0.81
N VAL A 255 -15.32 1.50 1.59
CA VAL A 255 -15.28 2.21 2.86
C VAL A 255 -14.66 3.58 2.67
N PHE A 256 -15.31 4.58 3.25
CA PHE A 256 -14.89 5.97 3.21
C PHE A 256 -14.85 6.56 4.62
N GLN A 257 -13.92 7.48 4.81
CA GLN A 257 -13.84 8.29 6.01
C GLN A 257 -14.13 9.75 5.64
N GLY A 258 -15.06 10.36 6.36
CA GLY A 258 -15.43 11.75 6.23
C GLY A 258 -14.35 12.68 6.79
N TYR A 259 -13.91 13.63 5.95
CA TYR A 259 -12.98 14.70 6.26
C TYR A 259 -13.52 15.66 7.34
N TRP A 260 -14.83 15.92 7.33
CA TRP A 260 -15.51 16.71 8.34
C TRP A 260 -16.54 15.88 9.10
N LYS A 261 -16.90 16.33 10.31
CA LYS A 261 -17.99 15.76 11.13
C LYS A 261 -17.76 14.32 11.64
N GLY A 262 -16.63 13.69 11.33
CA GLY A 262 -16.26 12.37 11.84
C GLY A 262 -17.12 11.23 11.28
N LEU A 263 -17.63 11.40 10.06
CA LEU A 263 -18.37 10.36 9.36
C LEU A 263 -17.45 9.19 9.01
N ALA A 264 -17.94 7.95 9.14
CA ALA A 264 -17.35 6.79 8.48
C ALA A 264 -18.49 5.99 7.87
N PHE A 265 -18.34 5.51 6.65
CA PHE A 265 -19.42 4.81 5.97
C PHE A 265 -18.91 3.79 4.97
N ALA A 266 -19.71 2.76 4.74
CA ALA A 266 -19.50 1.81 3.66
C ALA A 266 -20.65 1.88 2.67
N LEU A 267 -20.31 1.80 1.38
CA LEU A 267 -21.25 1.66 0.28
C LEU A 267 -21.06 0.28 -0.36
N ARG A 268 -22.16 -0.32 -0.81
CA ARG A 268 -22.11 -1.50 -1.68
C ARG A 268 -21.73 -1.11 -3.11
N ALA A 269 -21.42 -2.09 -3.94
CA ALA A 269 -21.16 -1.92 -5.38
C ALA A 269 -22.27 -1.12 -6.11
N ASP A 270 -23.53 -1.27 -5.70
CA ASP A 270 -24.68 -0.55 -6.25
C ASP A 270 -24.87 0.88 -5.70
N MET A 271 -23.88 1.39 -4.95
CA MET A 271 -23.87 2.67 -4.23
C MET A 271 -24.93 2.81 -3.13
N SER A 272 -25.63 1.73 -2.76
CA SER A 272 -26.48 1.74 -1.58
C SER A 272 -25.62 1.79 -0.31
N THR A 273 -26.10 2.51 0.70
CA THR A 273 -25.38 2.60 1.99
C THR A 273 -25.46 1.25 2.70
N TYR A 274 -24.31 0.62 2.92
CA TYR A 274 -24.22 -0.61 3.70
C TYR A 274 -24.34 -0.31 5.19
N TRP A 275 -23.48 0.57 5.70
CA TRP A 275 -23.57 1.11 7.05
C TRP A 275 -23.02 2.55 7.10
N LEU A 276 -23.43 3.26 8.15
CA LEU A 276 -23.07 4.64 8.43
C LEU A 276 -22.80 4.80 9.92
N TYR A 277 -21.62 5.29 10.24
CA TYR A 277 -21.27 5.77 11.56
C TYR A 277 -21.16 7.30 11.51
N ASP A 278 -22.00 7.96 12.31
CA ASP A 278 -22.03 9.41 12.42
C ASP A 278 -21.63 9.82 13.84
N ALA A 279 -20.45 10.45 13.96
CA ALA A 279 -19.93 11.01 15.21
C ALA A 279 -20.17 12.51 15.36
N TYR A 280 -21.06 13.08 14.53
CA TYR A 280 -21.33 14.50 14.46
C TYR A 280 -21.67 15.11 15.82
N ASP A 281 -21.02 16.23 16.09
CA ASP A 281 -21.29 17.12 17.20
C ASP A 281 -21.06 18.55 16.69
N GLU A 282 -21.99 19.46 16.94
CA GLU A 282 -22.03 20.82 16.36
C GLU A 282 -20.83 21.70 16.76
N ILE A 283 -19.98 21.25 17.69
CA ILE A 283 -19.04 22.09 18.44
C ILE A 283 -17.58 21.92 17.99
N SER A 284 -17.26 20.95 17.12
CA SER A 284 -15.85 20.62 16.80
C SER A 284 -15.53 20.65 15.30
N GLU A 285 -14.84 21.71 14.86
CA GLU A 285 -14.16 21.84 13.57
C GLU A 285 -12.88 20.99 13.54
N ILE A 286 -13.01 19.66 13.45
CA ILE A 286 -11.84 18.77 13.35
C ILE A 286 -11.80 18.12 11.98
N PHE A 287 -10.67 18.32 11.31
CA PHE A 287 -10.30 17.72 10.04
C PHE A 287 -9.66 16.35 10.22
N ILE A 288 -10.14 15.35 9.50
CA ILE A 288 -9.58 13.99 9.47
C ILE A 288 -9.04 13.70 8.06
N TYR A 289 -7.71 13.64 7.92
CA TYR A 289 -7.06 13.36 6.63
C TYR A 289 -6.74 11.86 6.42
N ALA A 290 -7.19 11.01 7.34
CA ALA A 290 -6.92 9.57 7.34
C ALA A 290 -7.89 8.82 6.42
N SER A 291 -7.34 7.95 5.58
CA SER A 291 -8.13 6.96 4.86
C SER A 291 -8.38 5.74 5.76
N PRO A 292 -9.54 5.06 5.63
CA PRO A 292 -9.83 3.86 6.37
C PRO A 292 -8.84 2.74 6.02
N SER A 293 -8.58 1.84 6.97
CA SER A 293 -7.73 0.66 6.78
C SER A 293 -8.53 -0.60 7.08
N ILE A 294 -8.30 -1.67 6.31
CA ILE A 294 -9.11 -2.90 6.37
C ILE A 294 -8.21 -4.11 6.63
N GLY A 295 -8.50 -4.91 7.65
CA GLY A 295 -7.78 -6.15 7.92
C GLY A 295 -8.28 -6.86 9.17
N ASP A 296 -8.03 -8.16 9.29
CA ASP A 296 -8.36 -8.91 10.50
C ASP A 296 -7.54 -8.44 11.72
N ILE A 297 -8.20 -7.76 12.65
CA ILE A 297 -7.58 -7.14 13.83
C ILE A 297 -7.80 -7.93 15.11
N ASP A 298 -8.70 -8.92 15.10
CA ASP A 298 -8.96 -9.75 16.27
C ASP A 298 -8.69 -11.24 16.08
N GLY A 299 -8.25 -11.63 14.89
CA GLY A 299 -7.85 -12.97 14.50
C GLY A 299 -9.03 -13.91 14.26
N ASP A 300 -10.21 -13.38 13.92
CA ASP A 300 -11.41 -14.17 13.64
C ASP A 300 -11.50 -14.65 12.17
N GLY A 301 -10.54 -14.25 11.33
CA GLY A 301 -10.48 -14.56 9.91
C GLY A 301 -11.44 -13.74 9.05
N ILE A 302 -12.03 -12.68 9.63
CA ILE A 302 -12.90 -11.73 8.96
C ILE A 302 -12.27 -10.34 9.12
N VAL A 303 -12.25 -9.58 8.03
CA VAL A 303 -11.71 -8.23 8.05
C VAL A 303 -12.46 -7.28 8.98
N ASP A 304 -11.73 -6.43 9.68
CA ASP A 304 -12.27 -5.28 10.40
C ASP A 304 -11.92 -3.99 9.67
N VAL A 305 -12.62 -2.91 10.03
CA VAL A 305 -12.41 -1.57 9.49
C VAL A 305 -11.87 -0.65 10.58
N VAL A 306 -10.75 0.02 10.31
CA VAL A 306 -10.14 1.03 11.20
C VAL A 306 -10.26 2.41 10.58
N CYS A 307 -10.86 3.32 11.33
CA CYS A 307 -10.90 4.75 11.02
C CYS A 307 -10.28 5.55 12.17
N VAL A 308 -9.91 6.80 11.89
CA VAL A 308 -9.41 7.73 12.93
C VAL A 308 -10.51 8.72 13.32
N GLY A 309 -10.98 8.70 14.55
CA GLY A 309 -12.03 9.58 15.06
C GLY A 309 -11.56 10.98 15.43
N LYS A 310 -12.52 11.85 15.74
CA LYS A 310 -12.33 13.29 15.97
C LYS A 310 -11.36 13.63 17.10
N ASN A 311 -11.27 12.80 18.14
CA ASN A 311 -10.30 13.04 19.24
C ASN A 311 -9.04 12.19 19.08
N ALA A 312 -8.70 11.86 17.83
CA ALA A 312 -7.63 10.94 17.50
C ALA A 312 -7.77 9.56 18.15
N GLU A 313 -9.01 9.14 18.37
CA GLU A 313 -9.25 7.75 18.73
C GLU A 313 -9.18 6.87 17.49
N PHE A 314 -8.70 5.64 17.61
CA PHE A 314 -9.04 4.61 16.64
C PHE A 314 -10.50 4.22 16.85
N LEU A 315 -11.22 4.11 15.74
CA LEU A 315 -12.58 3.58 15.66
C LEU A 315 -12.46 2.26 14.90
N VAL A 316 -12.70 1.15 15.59
CA VAL A 316 -12.61 -0.19 14.98
C VAL A 316 -14.01 -0.77 14.87
N PHE A 317 -14.39 -1.09 13.64
CA PHE A 317 -15.70 -1.63 13.28
C PHE A 317 -15.57 -3.05 12.77
N ALA A 318 -16.56 -3.89 13.10
CA ALA A 318 -16.80 -5.13 12.39
C ALA A 318 -17.24 -4.83 10.94
N PRO A 319 -17.22 -5.82 10.02
CA PRO A 319 -17.60 -5.58 8.62
C PRO A 319 -18.99 -4.98 8.44
N ASP A 320 -19.93 -5.31 9.33
CA ASP A 320 -21.30 -4.81 9.35
C ASP A 320 -21.46 -3.38 9.89
N GLY A 321 -20.35 -2.71 10.22
CA GLY A 321 -20.32 -1.35 10.75
C GLY A 321 -20.58 -1.26 12.25
N ARG A 322 -20.74 -2.40 12.96
CA ARG A 322 -20.85 -2.40 14.41
C ARG A 322 -19.50 -2.04 15.03
N MET A 323 -19.46 -0.95 15.79
CA MET A 323 -18.28 -0.57 16.57
C MET A 323 -17.86 -1.72 17.50
N ARG A 324 -16.66 -2.27 17.30
CA ARG A 324 -16.07 -3.26 18.21
C ARG A 324 -15.47 -2.57 19.42
N TRP A 325 -14.66 -1.54 19.19
CA TRP A 325 -14.02 -0.77 20.26
C TRP A 325 -13.44 0.55 19.74
N THR A 326 -13.10 1.41 20.69
CA THR A 326 -12.37 2.65 20.44
C THR A 326 -11.19 2.77 21.39
N MET A 327 -10.10 3.39 20.94
CA MET A 327 -8.93 3.61 21.78
C MET A 327 -8.28 4.95 21.46
N ARG A 328 -7.99 5.75 22.49
CA ARG A 328 -7.21 6.99 22.37
C ARG A 328 -5.75 6.72 22.72
N PRO A 329 -4.79 6.90 21.79
CA PRO A 329 -3.36 6.81 22.07
C PRO A 329 -2.82 8.01 22.87
N GLY A 330 -3.63 9.06 23.08
CA GLY A 330 -3.30 10.21 23.91
C GLY A 330 -2.56 11.35 23.18
N GLU A 331 -2.41 11.26 21.86
CA GLU A 331 -1.95 12.34 20.98
C GLU A 331 -2.86 12.40 19.75
N ARG A 332 -2.83 13.52 19.02
CA ARG A 332 -3.64 13.67 17.81
C ARG A 332 -3.08 12.81 16.67
N SER A 333 -3.92 12.00 16.03
CA SER A 333 -3.68 11.26 14.80
C SER A 333 -4.59 11.84 13.73
N ASN A 334 -4.04 12.03 12.52
CA ASN A 334 -4.77 12.49 11.35
C ASN A 334 -4.40 11.67 10.11
N TRP A 335 -3.67 10.56 10.25
CA TRP A 335 -3.10 9.81 9.13
C TRP A 335 -3.67 8.41 9.05
N SER A 336 -3.66 7.85 7.84
CA SER A 336 -4.13 6.49 7.59
C SER A 336 -3.24 5.50 8.36
N PRO A 337 -3.80 4.66 9.25
CA PRO A 337 -3.01 3.76 10.08
C PRO A 337 -2.73 2.42 9.38
N PRO A 338 -1.47 2.06 9.08
CA PRO A 338 -1.18 0.76 8.50
C PRO A 338 -1.46 -0.36 9.49
N LEU A 339 -1.94 -1.48 8.97
CA LEU A 339 -2.21 -2.69 9.73
C LEU A 339 -1.20 -3.77 9.32
N VAL A 340 -0.51 -4.36 10.30
CA VAL A 340 0.53 -5.39 10.05
C VAL A 340 0.70 -6.28 11.28
N ASP A 341 0.82 -7.59 11.08
CA ASP A 341 1.27 -8.53 12.12
C ASP A 341 2.76 -8.26 12.42
N ILE A 342 3.02 -7.38 13.38
CA ILE A 342 4.37 -6.88 13.67
C ILE A 342 5.09 -7.75 14.69
N ASP A 343 4.35 -8.51 15.48
CA ASP A 343 4.89 -9.37 16.52
C ASP A 343 4.84 -10.87 16.21
N ALA A 344 4.31 -11.22 15.03
CA ALA A 344 4.19 -12.55 14.47
C ALA A 344 3.27 -13.47 15.27
N ASP A 345 2.20 -12.92 15.87
CA ASP A 345 1.18 -13.68 16.58
C ASP A 345 -0.06 -14.02 15.72
N GLY A 346 -0.12 -13.51 14.49
CA GLY A 346 -1.20 -13.71 13.53
C GLY A 346 -2.37 -12.73 13.69
N ILE A 347 -2.22 -11.70 14.53
CA ILE A 347 -3.15 -10.57 14.66
C ILE A 347 -2.45 -9.34 14.10
N LYS A 348 -3.21 -8.47 13.42
CA LYS A 348 -2.65 -7.23 12.89
C LYS A 348 -2.58 -6.14 13.96
N GLU A 349 -1.41 -5.54 14.12
CA GLU A 349 -1.21 -4.33 14.90
C GLU A 349 -1.60 -3.08 14.10
N ILE A 350 -2.08 -2.07 14.81
CA ILE A 350 -2.34 -0.74 14.28
C ILE A 350 -1.09 0.11 14.50
N LEU A 351 -0.53 0.60 13.40
CA LEU A 351 0.57 1.56 13.39
C LEU A 351 0.01 2.96 13.16
N ASP A 352 0.56 3.97 13.81
CA ASP A 352 0.07 5.33 13.62
C ASP A 352 1.14 6.38 13.86
N CYS A 353 1.16 7.37 12.97
CA CYS A 353 2.07 8.52 12.97
C CYS A 353 1.41 9.73 13.65
N ALA A 354 1.07 9.65 14.93
CA ALA A 354 0.47 10.78 15.63
C ALA A 354 1.40 12.00 15.65
N THR A 355 0.82 13.20 15.80
CA THR A 355 1.47 14.52 15.74
C THR A 355 2.85 14.57 16.40
N LYS A 356 3.05 13.98 17.59
CA LYS A 356 4.35 14.02 18.30
C LYS A 356 5.11 12.69 18.36
N ARG A 357 4.43 11.59 18.02
CA ARG A 357 4.88 10.23 18.33
C ARG A 357 4.31 9.25 17.32
N PHE A 358 5.14 8.30 16.92
CA PHE A 358 4.70 7.08 16.28
C PHE A 358 4.33 6.04 17.34
N PHE A 359 3.27 5.26 17.12
CA PHE A 359 2.80 4.22 18.03
C PHE A 359 2.55 2.90 17.30
N ILE A 360 2.74 1.80 18.02
CA ILE A 360 2.32 0.45 17.64
C ILE A 360 1.34 -0.04 18.69
N ILE A 361 0.17 -0.51 18.25
CA ILE A 361 -0.93 -0.91 19.11
C ILE A 361 -1.37 -2.32 18.73
N ASP A 362 -1.42 -3.19 19.73
CA ASP A 362 -1.97 -4.54 19.61
C ASP A 362 -3.45 -4.50 19.25
N GLY A 363 -3.82 -5.14 18.15
CA GLY A 363 -5.19 -5.13 17.62
C GLY A 363 -6.21 -5.76 18.56
N LYS A 364 -5.81 -6.79 19.31
CA LYS A 364 -6.71 -7.60 20.15
C LYS A 364 -6.66 -7.22 21.62
N ALA A 365 -5.47 -7.10 22.18
CA ALA A 365 -5.23 -6.67 23.55
C ALA A 365 -5.54 -5.18 23.75
N ARG A 366 -5.53 -4.38 22.67
CA ARG A 366 -5.81 -2.94 22.69
C ARG A 366 -4.84 -2.20 23.61
N THR A 367 -3.58 -2.61 23.53
CA THR A 367 -2.50 -2.05 24.32
C THR A 367 -1.42 -1.51 23.42
N GLN A 368 -0.87 -0.35 23.78
CA GLN A 368 0.29 0.20 23.10
C GLN A 368 1.50 -0.71 23.34
N LEU A 369 2.02 -1.34 22.28
CA LEU A 369 3.19 -2.20 22.32
C LEU A 369 4.49 -1.38 22.34
N TRP A 370 4.52 -0.29 21.58
CA TRP A 370 5.72 0.54 21.43
C TRP A 370 5.38 1.96 20.97
N HIS A 371 6.34 2.87 21.13
CA HIS A 371 6.25 4.22 20.57
C HIS A 371 7.63 4.80 20.26
N TYR A 372 7.67 5.76 19.34
CA TYR A 372 8.86 6.49 18.91
C TYR A 372 8.58 7.98 18.77
N GLY A 373 9.56 8.84 19.08
CA GLY A 373 9.35 10.29 19.19
C GLY A 373 9.42 10.80 20.64
N ARG A 374 9.37 12.13 20.83
CA ARG A 374 9.81 12.78 22.07
C ARG A 374 8.79 12.85 23.20
N GLY A 375 9.30 12.68 24.43
CA GLY A 375 8.96 13.47 25.62
C GLY A 375 10.19 14.25 26.12
N ARG A 376 10.00 15.54 26.48
CA ARG A 376 10.93 16.58 27.01
C ARG A 376 12.41 16.53 26.57
N GLY A 377 12.81 17.53 25.76
CA GLY A 377 14.18 18.08 25.78
C GLY A 377 15.06 17.77 24.57
N SER A 378 14.66 18.14 23.36
CA SER A 378 15.63 18.53 22.33
C SER A 378 14.97 19.46 21.29
N TYR A 379 15.74 19.98 20.34
CA TYR A 379 15.38 21.04 19.39
C TYR A 379 14.23 20.67 18.45
N LEU A 380 13.42 21.66 18.03
CA LEU A 380 12.40 21.72 16.94
C LEU A 380 11.16 22.46 17.47
N GLY A 381 10.88 23.66 16.94
CA GLY A 381 9.92 24.63 17.51
C GLY A 381 8.88 25.14 16.51
N GLY A 382 8.01 24.25 16.03
CA GLY A 382 6.78 24.58 15.29
C GLY A 382 5.53 24.22 16.10
N GLU A 383 4.40 24.88 15.81
CA GLU A 383 3.10 24.64 16.46
C GLU A 383 2.39 23.35 15.96
N TYR A 384 2.92 22.65 14.95
CA TYR A 384 2.30 21.46 14.33
C TYR A 384 3.32 20.34 14.02
N PRO A 385 3.63 19.41 14.93
CA PRO A 385 4.58 18.37 14.56
C PRO A 385 3.97 17.40 13.52
N ALA A 386 4.66 17.29 12.38
CA ALA A 386 4.14 16.77 11.11
C ALA A 386 4.86 15.48 10.70
N PHE A 387 4.35 14.32 11.13
CA PHE A 387 4.62 13.09 10.38
C PHE A 387 3.72 13.11 9.15
N TRP A 388 4.16 13.75 8.07
CA TRP A 388 3.61 13.54 6.73
C TRP A 388 4.61 12.64 6.00
N PRO A 389 4.28 11.41 5.53
CA PRO A 389 3.03 10.67 5.62
C PRO A 389 3.09 9.43 6.56
N THR A 390 2.14 8.50 6.40
CA THR A 390 2.05 7.18 7.05
C THR A 390 3.36 6.38 7.02
N ALA A 391 3.59 5.55 8.05
CA ALA A 391 4.71 4.64 8.15
C ALA A 391 4.76 3.63 6.99
N LEU A 392 5.94 3.46 6.37
CA LEU A 392 6.20 2.39 5.41
C LEU A 392 6.65 1.14 6.16
N VAL A 393 6.08 -0.02 5.81
CA VAL A 393 6.40 -1.31 6.44
C VAL A 393 6.63 -2.35 5.38
N ASP A 394 7.83 -2.95 5.36
CA ASP A 394 8.23 -3.98 4.39
C ASP A 394 9.51 -4.71 4.87
N ASP A 395 9.96 -5.74 4.16
CA ASP A 395 11.32 -6.31 4.28
C ASP A 395 12.27 -5.50 3.38
N ILE A 396 12.70 -4.33 3.87
CA ILE A 396 13.45 -3.37 3.08
C ILE A 396 14.91 -3.82 2.93
N ASP A 397 15.50 -4.38 3.99
CA ASP A 397 16.89 -4.84 3.94
C ASP A 397 17.09 -6.29 3.50
N GLY A 398 16.00 -7.01 3.23
CA GLY A 398 15.98 -8.33 2.61
C GLY A 398 16.38 -9.45 3.58
N ASP A 399 16.23 -9.23 4.89
CA ASP A 399 16.55 -10.21 5.94
C ASP A 399 15.36 -11.09 6.35
N GLY A 400 14.21 -10.91 5.69
CA GLY A 400 12.97 -11.66 5.93
C GLY A 400 12.20 -11.17 7.16
N LYS A 401 12.50 -9.98 7.67
CA LYS A 401 11.86 -9.42 8.87
C LYS A 401 11.23 -8.08 8.58
N VAL A 402 10.43 -7.63 9.55
CA VAL A 402 9.73 -6.36 9.45
C VAL A 402 10.71 -5.20 9.61
N ASP A 403 10.80 -4.35 8.59
CA ASP A 403 11.39 -3.03 8.64
C ASP A 403 10.32 -1.94 8.56
N ILE A 404 10.59 -0.81 9.22
CA ILE A 404 9.75 0.38 9.18
C ILE A 404 10.58 1.57 8.72
N TYR A 405 10.05 2.35 7.79
CA TYR A 405 10.59 3.67 7.47
C TYR A 405 9.57 4.77 7.80
N LEU A 406 9.98 5.71 8.65
CA LEU A 406 9.16 6.84 9.11
C LEU A 406 9.70 8.14 8.54
N VAL A 407 8.80 9.00 8.07
CA VAL A 407 9.13 10.34 7.58
C VAL A 407 8.67 11.40 8.58
N ASP A 408 9.61 12.22 9.05
CA ASP A 408 9.34 13.44 9.82
C ASP A 408 9.47 14.64 8.87
N TYR A 409 8.33 15.20 8.48
CA TYR A 409 8.23 16.26 7.48
C TYR A 409 8.92 17.53 7.98
N GLU A 410 8.53 18.05 9.14
CA GLU A 410 9.09 19.30 9.66
C GLU A 410 10.57 19.18 10.02
N ALA A 411 11.01 18.03 10.51
CA ALA A 411 12.42 17.84 10.83
C ALA A 411 13.29 17.60 9.59
N GLY A 412 12.69 17.22 8.46
CA GLY A 412 13.43 16.77 7.29
C GLY A 412 14.17 15.44 7.53
N VAL A 413 13.60 14.53 8.31
CA VAL A 413 14.29 13.30 8.77
C VAL A 413 13.52 12.04 8.45
N GLY A 414 14.18 11.11 7.75
CA GLY A 414 13.72 9.74 7.55
C GLY A 414 14.36 8.80 8.57
N SER A 415 13.57 8.00 9.29
CA SER A 415 14.07 7.05 10.29
C SER A 415 13.80 5.61 9.86
N PHE A 416 14.86 4.82 9.69
CA PHE A 416 14.77 3.39 9.40
C PHE A 416 14.86 2.58 10.70
N ILE A 417 13.84 1.79 10.96
CA ILE A 417 13.63 1.05 12.20
C ILE A 417 13.51 -0.45 11.86
N LYS A 418 14.39 -1.25 12.44
CA LYS A 418 14.35 -2.70 12.31
C LYS A 418 13.53 -3.33 13.41
N ILE A 419 12.72 -4.32 13.09
CA ILE A 419 11.99 -5.14 14.06
C ILE A 419 12.39 -6.60 13.83
N ASN A 420 12.81 -7.27 14.90
CA ASN A 420 13.36 -8.62 14.79
C ASN A 420 12.25 -9.70 14.81
N THR A 421 11.25 -9.54 13.96
CA THR A 421 10.11 -10.44 13.79
C THR A 421 9.97 -10.78 12.31
N PRO A 422 9.73 -12.06 11.94
CA PRO A 422 9.55 -12.43 10.54
C PRO A 422 8.38 -11.65 9.93
N LEU A 423 8.57 -11.11 8.73
CA LEU A 423 7.47 -10.56 7.96
C LEU A 423 6.67 -11.74 7.40
N ARG A 424 5.51 -12.03 8.01
CA ARG A 424 4.63 -13.14 7.59
C ARG A 424 3.63 -12.72 6.54
N ASP A 425 3.12 -11.50 6.66
CA ASP A 425 2.19 -10.92 5.70
C ASP A 425 2.98 -10.19 4.62
N ARG A 426 2.88 -10.67 3.37
CA ARG A 426 3.31 -9.88 2.21
C ARG A 426 2.24 -8.84 1.89
N TRP A 427 2.07 -7.88 2.80
CA TRP A 427 1.53 -6.54 2.61
C TRP A 427 0.86 -6.07 3.89
N PRO A 428 1.15 -4.86 4.39
CA PRO A 428 0.20 -4.17 5.23
C PRO A 428 -1.00 -3.74 4.38
N CYS A 429 -2.14 -3.63 5.05
CA CYS A 429 -3.41 -3.07 4.57
C CYS A 429 -3.34 -1.58 4.18
N TYR A 430 -2.14 -1.03 4.14
CA TYR A 430 -1.76 0.27 3.66
C TYR A 430 -0.27 0.21 3.33
N MET A 431 0.07 -0.29 2.15
CA MET A 431 1.25 0.25 1.49
C MET A 431 0.80 1.49 0.74
N GLN A 432 1.61 2.53 0.80
CA GLN A 432 1.60 3.61 -0.17
C GLN A 432 2.08 3.11 -1.55
N ASN A 433 1.65 1.90 -1.91
CA ASN A 433 1.86 1.23 -3.17
C ASN A 433 0.54 1.31 -3.94
N ASN A 434 0.67 1.25 -5.25
CA ASN A 434 -0.24 1.73 -6.26
C ASN A 434 -1.51 0.90 -6.40
N LEU A 435 -1.58 -0.17 -5.63
CA LEU A 435 -2.69 -1.09 -5.51
C LEU A 435 -3.45 -0.74 -4.24
N ARG A 436 -4.22 0.35 -4.29
CA ARG A 436 -5.15 0.72 -3.22
C ARG A 436 -6.36 -0.21 -3.11
N THR A 437 -6.31 -1.34 -3.82
CA THR A 437 -7.50 -2.02 -4.29
C THR A 437 -7.34 -3.48 -4.59
N GLY A 438 -8.48 -4.15 -4.49
CA GLY A 438 -8.59 -5.59 -4.66
C GLY A 438 -8.12 -6.33 -3.43
N PHE A 439 -8.55 -5.90 -2.24
CA PHE A 439 -8.39 -6.73 -1.06
C PHE A 439 -9.34 -7.92 -1.17
N ASP A 440 -8.84 -9.00 -1.75
CA ASP A 440 -9.13 -10.32 -1.24
C ASP A 440 -8.00 -10.60 -0.27
N GLU A 441 -8.26 -10.63 1.05
CA GLU A 441 -7.31 -11.29 1.94
C GLU A 441 -7.11 -12.68 1.31
N PRO A 442 -5.90 -13.04 0.83
CA PRO A 442 -5.69 -14.42 0.45
C PRO A 442 -6.00 -15.19 1.73
N LYS A 443 -7.11 -15.94 1.73
CA LYS A 443 -7.44 -16.87 2.82
C LYS A 443 -6.11 -17.52 3.17
N PRO A 444 -5.62 -17.40 4.41
CA PRO A 444 -4.23 -17.69 4.73
C PRO A 444 -3.86 -19.00 4.06
N GLU A 445 -3.06 -18.92 2.99
CA GLU A 445 -2.93 -20.07 2.10
C GLU A 445 -2.34 -21.18 2.97
N SER A 446 -3.05 -22.30 3.10
CA SER A 446 -2.57 -23.45 3.89
C SER A 446 -1.32 -24.06 3.24
N CYS A 447 -1.09 -23.74 1.97
CA CYS A 447 0.07 -24.10 1.19
C CYS A 447 0.42 -23.00 0.16
N PHE A 448 1.63 -23.02 -0.40
CA PHE A 448 1.97 -22.21 -1.58
C PHE A 448 2.48 -23.11 -2.70
N LEU A 449 2.44 -22.65 -3.96
CA LEU A 449 2.98 -23.37 -5.12
C LEU A 449 3.73 -22.42 -6.06
N ASP A 450 5.04 -22.64 -6.21
CA ASP A 450 5.91 -21.93 -7.15
C ASP A 450 6.51 -22.90 -8.18
N CYS A 451 6.48 -22.49 -9.45
CA CYS A 451 7.02 -23.23 -10.57
C CYS A 451 8.01 -22.35 -11.34
N SER A 452 9.21 -22.16 -10.80
CA SER A 452 10.25 -21.40 -11.50
C SER A 452 10.97 -22.24 -12.57
N SER A 453 11.01 -21.69 -13.79
CA SER A 453 12.05 -22.03 -14.77
C SER A 453 13.19 -21.03 -14.61
N GLY A 454 14.40 -21.49 -14.32
CA GLY A 454 15.58 -20.60 -14.24
C GLY A 454 15.77 -19.83 -15.56
N PRO A 455 16.30 -18.59 -15.53
CA PRO A 455 15.96 -17.59 -16.54
C PRO A 455 16.35 -17.88 -18.00
N LEU A 456 17.24 -18.82 -18.35
CA LEU A 456 17.74 -18.89 -19.74
C LEU A 456 18.26 -20.27 -20.24
N ARG A 457 17.85 -21.45 -19.71
CA ARG A 457 18.43 -22.74 -20.21
C ARG A 457 17.52 -23.97 -20.16
N LYS A 458 17.76 -24.88 -21.12
CA LYS A 458 17.52 -26.33 -21.00
C LYS A 458 18.03 -26.84 -19.64
N GLY A 459 17.14 -27.33 -18.80
CA GLY A 459 17.43 -27.78 -17.44
C GLY A 459 16.18 -28.34 -16.75
N PRO A 460 16.31 -29.07 -15.64
CA PRO A 460 15.13 -29.68 -14.99
C PRO A 460 14.23 -28.60 -14.37
N LEU A 461 12.92 -28.79 -14.50
CA LEU A 461 11.92 -27.88 -13.96
C LEU A 461 11.84 -28.07 -12.45
N ARG A 462 11.93 -26.97 -11.69
CA ARG A 462 11.83 -26.99 -10.24
C ARG A 462 10.42 -26.57 -9.82
N ILE A 463 9.82 -27.38 -8.97
CA ILE A 463 8.53 -27.10 -8.36
C ILE A 463 8.80 -26.97 -6.87
N SER A 464 8.49 -25.82 -6.30
CA SER A 464 8.58 -25.57 -4.87
C SER A 464 7.16 -25.43 -4.32
N PHE A 465 6.87 -26.08 -3.21
CA PHE A 465 5.60 -25.87 -2.52
C PHE A 465 5.81 -25.92 -1.02
N GLY A 466 5.09 -25.09 -0.27
CA GLY A 466 5.10 -25.11 1.20
C GLY A 466 3.78 -25.64 1.73
N LEU A 467 3.81 -26.28 2.89
CA LEU A 467 2.64 -26.68 3.64
C LEU A 467 2.73 -26.12 5.06
N ASN A 468 1.69 -25.46 5.55
CA ASN A 468 1.66 -24.95 6.93
C ASN A 468 1.47 -26.09 7.94
N ASP A 469 0.69 -27.10 7.54
CA ASP A 469 0.41 -28.31 8.32
C ASP A 469 0.73 -29.57 7.53
N ARG A 470 0.79 -30.70 8.26
CA ARG A 470 0.93 -32.03 7.66
C ARG A 470 -0.32 -32.37 6.84
N SER A 471 -0.17 -32.42 5.52
CA SER A 471 -1.30 -32.47 4.59
C SER A 471 -1.18 -33.57 3.55
N LYS A 472 -2.33 -34.13 3.15
CA LYS A 472 -2.41 -35.09 2.06
C LYS A 472 -2.48 -34.34 0.74
N ILE A 473 -1.46 -34.50 -0.09
CA ILE A 473 -1.38 -33.78 -1.37
C ILE A 473 -1.54 -34.73 -2.55
N SER A 474 -2.10 -34.22 -3.64
CA SER A 474 -1.96 -34.78 -4.98
C SER A 474 -1.54 -33.69 -5.94
N MET A 475 -0.57 -33.98 -6.81
CA MET A 475 -0.06 -33.00 -7.74
C MET A 475 -0.05 -33.56 -9.17
N HIS A 476 -0.54 -32.76 -10.10
CA HIS A 476 -0.68 -33.10 -11.50
C HIS A 476 -0.10 -32.01 -12.38
N ILE A 477 0.52 -32.39 -13.48
CA ILE A 477 0.94 -31.46 -14.53
C ILE A 477 0.02 -31.69 -15.73
N THR A 478 -0.57 -30.62 -16.24
CA THR A 478 -1.47 -30.63 -17.39
C THR A 478 -0.91 -29.79 -18.54
N ASP A 479 -1.19 -30.20 -19.77
CA ASP A 479 -0.96 -29.34 -20.94
C ASP A 479 -2.05 -28.26 -21.09
N LEU A 480 -1.94 -27.42 -22.12
CA LEU A 480 -2.91 -26.36 -22.47
C LEU A 480 -4.34 -26.88 -22.70
N THR A 481 -4.51 -28.17 -23.01
CA THR A 481 -5.83 -28.79 -23.23
C THR A 481 -6.43 -29.38 -21.96
N GLY A 482 -5.73 -29.27 -20.83
CA GLY A 482 -6.12 -29.88 -19.55
C GLY A 482 -5.78 -31.37 -19.45
N ARG A 483 -5.09 -31.95 -20.45
CA ARG A 483 -4.68 -33.36 -20.41
C ARG A 483 -3.53 -33.52 -19.43
N LYS A 484 -3.68 -34.46 -18.47
CA LYS A 484 -2.62 -34.82 -17.52
C LYS A 484 -1.44 -35.46 -18.24
N VAL A 485 -0.28 -34.80 -18.18
CA VAL A 485 0.99 -35.25 -18.74
C VAL A 485 1.91 -35.86 -17.69
N TYR A 486 1.76 -35.45 -16.42
CA TYR A 486 2.48 -36.06 -15.30
C TYR A 486 1.62 -36.06 -14.04
N THR A 487 1.83 -37.03 -13.16
CA THR A 487 1.15 -37.11 -11.86
C THR A 487 2.14 -37.57 -10.83
N TYR A 488 2.37 -36.74 -9.80
CA TYR A 488 3.08 -37.17 -8.62
C TYR A 488 2.15 -38.04 -7.76
N PRO A 489 2.68 -39.11 -7.14
CA PRO A 489 1.89 -39.97 -6.28
C PRO A 489 1.21 -39.18 -5.16
N ARG A 490 -0.05 -39.50 -4.88
CA ARG A 490 -0.76 -38.96 -3.71
C ARG A 490 -0.05 -39.45 -2.44
N GLY A 491 0.29 -38.54 -1.55
CA GLY A 491 1.04 -38.86 -0.33
C GLY A 491 0.70 -37.91 0.80
N LEU A 492 1.00 -38.33 2.03
CA LEU A 492 0.98 -37.46 3.19
C LEU A 492 2.36 -36.80 3.31
N TRP A 493 2.40 -35.48 3.40
CA TRP A 493 3.62 -34.69 3.47
C TRP A 493 3.64 -33.87 4.77
N GLU A 494 4.82 -33.71 5.36
CA GLU A 494 4.99 -32.91 6.58
C GLU A 494 4.93 -31.41 6.27
N ALA A 495 4.64 -30.61 7.30
CA ALA A 495 4.73 -29.15 7.22
C ALA A 495 6.14 -28.69 6.84
N GLY A 496 6.24 -27.56 6.12
CA GLY A 496 7.48 -26.97 5.63
C GLY A 496 7.56 -26.90 4.10
N THR A 497 8.70 -26.42 3.62
CA THR A 497 8.96 -26.21 2.18
C THR A 497 9.56 -27.46 1.53
N HIS A 498 8.98 -27.88 0.43
CA HIS A 498 9.38 -29.04 -0.36
C HIS A 498 9.79 -28.60 -1.76
N HIS A 499 10.82 -29.27 -2.30
CA HIS A 499 11.32 -29.01 -3.64
C HIS A 499 11.32 -30.30 -4.46
N LEU A 500 10.71 -30.24 -5.63
CA LEU A 500 10.65 -31.32 -6.59
C LEU A 500 11.36 -30.92 -7.87
N VAL A 501 12.04 -31.89 -8.45
CA VAL A 501 12.81 -31.72 -9.69
C VAL A 501 12.20 -32.62 -10.74
N LEU A 502 11.51 -32.02 -11.70
CA LEU A 502 10.95 -32.72 -12.83
C LEU A 502 11.96 -32.78 -13.97
N ARG A 503 12.35 -34.00 -14.36
CA ARG A 503 13.15 -34.21 -15.57
C ARG A 503 12.27 -34.01 -16.79
N GLN A 504 12.74 -33.21 -17.74
CA GLN A 504 11.99 -32.85 -18.95
C GLN A 504 11.90 -34.01 -19.97
N GLU A 505 12.61 -35.11 -19.75
CA GLU A 505 12.60 -36.29 -20.62
C GLU A 505 11.20 -36.94 -20.65
N GLY A 506 10.52 -36.86 -21.80
CA GLY A 506 9.22 -37.50 -22.03
C GLY A 506 8.00 -36.59 -21.90
N LEU A 507 8.16 -35.30 -21.56
CA LEU A 507 7.07 -34.33 -21.68
C LEU A 507 6.77 -34.05 -23.17
N PRO A 508 5.50 -34.10 -23.61
CA PRO A 508 5.14 -33.73 -24.97
C PRO A 508 5.53 -32.26 -25.20
N LYS A 509 5.95 -31.87 -26.40
CA LYS A 509 6.10 -30.44 -26.70
C LYS A 509 4.70 -29.82 -26.81
N PRO A 510 4.28 -29.08 -25.78
CA PRO A 510 4.11 -27.64 -25.99
C PRO A 510 4.93 -26.78 -25.02
N THR A 511 4.98 -25.49 -25.32
CA THR A 511 5.75 -24.42 -24.68
C THR A 511 5.16 -23.98 -23.32
N LEU A 512 4.00 -24.53 -22.92
CA LEU A 512 3.28 -24.17 -21.69
C LEU A 512 2.58 -25.38 -21.03
N PHE A 513 2.73 -25.51 -19.72
CA PHE A 513 2.03 -26.46 -18.85
C PHE A 513 1.47 -25.73 -17.62
N PHE A 514 0.64 -26.44 -16.86
CA PHE A 514 0.17 -26.00 -15.56
C PHE A 514 0.44 -27.08 -14.52
N CYS A 515 1.00 -26.69 -13.38
CA CYS A 515 1.10 -27.52 -12.20
C CYS A 515 -0.11 -27.27 -11.32
N ARG A 516 -0.86 -28.33 -11.01
CA ARG A 516 -1.98 -28.28 -10.08
C ARG A 516 -1.63 -29.06 -8.82
N LEU A 517 -1.50 -28.36 -7.70
CA LEU A 517 -1.37 -28.94 -6.36
C LEU A 517 -2.76 -28.96 -5.71
N VAL A 518 -3.17 -30.10 -5.18
CA VAL A 518 -4.43 -30.27 -4.48
C VAL A 518 -4.13 -30.78 -3.07
N THR A 519 -4.57 -30.04 -2.06
CA THR A 519 -4.55 -30.46 -0.65
C THR A 519 -5.96 -30.86 -0.22
N GLU A 520 -6.17 -31.13 1.07
CA GLU A 520 -7.51 -31.37 1.61
C GLU A 520 -8.30 -30.05 1.79
N GLN A 521 -7.60 -28.92 1.86
CA GLN A 521 -8.17 -27.60 2.15
C GLN A 521 -8.33 -26.76 0.88
N GLU A 522 -7.43 -26.90 -0.10
CA GLU A 522 -7.41 -26.02 -1.28
C GLU A 522 -6.78 -26.65 -2.52
N THR A 523 -6.82 -25.91 -3.62
CA THR A 523 -6.19 -26.26 -4.89
C THR A 523 -5.44 -25.06 -5.42
N LEU A 524 -4.13 -25.20 -5.61
CA LEU A 524 -3.28 -24.19 -6.23
C LEU A 524 -2.92 -24.60 -7.66
N ILE A 525 -2.84 -23.62 -8.54
CA ILE A 525 -2.45 -23.81 -9.93
C ILE A 525 -1.35 -22.81 -10.28
N ALA A 526 -0.21 -23.31 -10.73
CA ALA A 526 0.92 -22.49 -11.17
C ALA A 526 1.19 -22.73 -12.65
N LYS A 527 1.40 -21.65 -13.40
CA LYS A 527 1.82 -21.67 -14.79
C LYS A 527 3.27 -22.16 -14.88
N MET A 528 3.57 -23.03 -15.85
CA MET A 528 4.90 -23.54 -16.14
C MET A 528 5.25 -23.27 -17.61
N ALA A 529 6.15 -22.34 -17.88
CA ALA A 529 6.63 -22.10 -19.24
C ALA A 529 7.88 -22.94 -19.54
N MET A 530 7.92 -23.58 -20.71
CA MET A 530 9.13 -24.23 -21.24
C MET A 530 9.54 -23.50 -22.52
N ILE A 531 10.55 -22.64 -22.43
CA ILE A 531 11.14 -21.99 -23.61
C ILE A 531 11.91 -23.08 -24.41
N PRO A 532 11.71 -23.21 -25.74
CA PRO A 532 12.24 -24.33 -26.56
C PRO A 532 13.76 -24.55 -26.53
#